data_AF-A0A7T1HI42-F1
#
_entry.id   AF-A0A7T1HI42-F1
#
_cell.length_a   1.000
_cell.length_b   1.000
_cell.length_c   1.000
_cell.angle_alpha   90.00
_cell.angle_beta   90.00
_cell.angle_gamma   90.00
#
_symmetry.space_group_name_H-M   'P 1'
#
loop_
_entity.id
_entity.type
_entity.pdbx_description
1 polymer ?
#
loop_
_entity_poly.entity_id
_entity_poly.type
_entity_poly.pdbx_seq_one_letter_code
_entity_poly.pdbx_strand_id
1 'polypeptide(L)'
;MSMSRGRQQELFEGGAPPGGGGVGPPPLPLLREQLLEWQRRLGEFQGPLFEGSASGHRQGVLLAGEAGGGSDNGSEDPRERAARFDPLAFEAQNLQFWRWPEPPQLGPALYLVMDRPPLLVSPLLLYVGETGQAHRRWKGEHDCKGYLASYAEAMGHVGLECRCSIRFCCDVPAGVRARRALEQALIRRWQPPFNKETRQRWSTPFTSDGG
;
A
#
# COMPACT_ATOMS: atom_id res chain seq x y z
N MET A 1 -38.14 10.46 -71.13
CA MET A 1 -37.86 11.69 -70.34
C MET A 1 -38.59 11.58 -69.02
N SER A 2 -37.92 11.99 -67.94
CA SER A 2 -38.27 11.74 -66.54
C SER A 2 -39.58 12.42 -66.10
N MET A 3 -40.37 11.75 -65.24
CA MET A 3 -40.74 12.17 -63.87
C MET A 3 -42.05 11.50 -63.41
N SER A 4 -42.01 10.83 -62.24
CA SER A 4 -42.87 11.18 -61.08
C SER A 4 -42.58 10.30 -59.87
N ARG A 5 -42.43 10.97 -58.72
CA ARG A 5 -42.30 10.42 -57.37
C ARG A 5 -43.66 9.99 -56.83
N GLY A 6 -43.66 8.94 -56.01
CA GLY A 6 -44.71 8.66 -55.03
C GLY A 6 -44.11 7.88 -53.85
N ARG A 7 -43.92 8.56 -52.71
CA ARG A 7 -43.63 7.96 -51.40
C ARG A 7 -44.95 7.86 -50.66
N GLN A 8 -45.27 6.69 -50.10
CA GLN A 8 -45.79 6.49 -48.74
C GLN A 8 -46.14 5.01 -48.55
N GLN A 9 -45.44 4.34 -47.64
CA GLN A 9 -45.94 3.15 -46.94
C GLN A 9 -45.67 3.37 -45.45
N GLU A 10 -46.76 3.32 -44.69
CA GLU A 10 -46.84 3.30 -43.24
C GLU A 10 -46.52 1.91 -42.66
N LEU A 11 -46.38 1.90 -41.34
CA LEU A 11 -46.44 0.78 -40.39
C LEU A 11 -45.11 0.04 -40.13
N PHE A 12 -44.45 0.43 -39.04
CA PHE A 12 -44.28 -0.44 -37.88
C PHE A 12 -44.24 0.40 -36.60
N GLU A 13 -45.23 0.20 -35.73
CA GLU A 13 -45.13 0.47 -34.30
C GLU A 13 -44.01 -0.39 -33.71
N GLY A 14 -43.10 0.23 -32.97
CA GLY A 14 -42.05 -0.43 -32.21
C GLY A 14 -41.63 0.50 -31.07
N GLY A 15 -41.85 0.05 -29.85
CA GLY A 15 -41.73 0.83 -28.62
C GLY A 15 -40.41 1.59 -28.47
N ALA A 16 -40.51 2.73 -27.80
CA ALA A 16 -39.39 3.57 -27.42
C ALA A 16 -38.28 2.75 -26.73
N PRO A 17 -37.00 2.99 -27.05
CA PRO A 17 -35.89 2.34 -26.36
C PRO A 17 -35.81 2.84 -24.91
N PRO A 18 -35.43 1.97 -23.95
CA PRO A 18 -35.11 2.41 -22.60
C PRO A 18 -33.93 3.38 -22.66
N GLY A 19 -34.17 4.54 -22.06
CA GLY A 19 -33.22 5.64 -22.02
C GLY A 19 -31.96 5.30 -21.24
N GLY A 20 -30.93 6.07 -21.58
CA GLY A 20 -29.92 6.49 -20.61
C GLY A 20 -28.85 5.45 -20.35
N GLY A 21 -27.79 5.50 -21.14
CA GLY A 21 -26.48 5.02 -20.72
C GLY A 21 -26.10 5.69 -19.40
N GLY A 22 -26.18 4.94 -18.32
CA GLY A 22 -25.51 5.26 -17.06
C GLY A 22 -24.03 4.91 -17.17
N VAL A 23 -23.32 5.51 -18.11
CA VAL A 23 -21.89 5.70 -17.92
C VAL A 23 -21.82 6.80 -16.87
N GLY A 24 -21.75 6.41 -15.60
CA GLY A 24 -21.36 7.33 -14.54
C GLY A 24 -20.12 8.10 -15.02
N PRO A 25 -19.97 9.39 -14.65
CA PRO A 25 -18.80 10.15 -15.08
C PRO A 25 -17.56 9.30 -14.82
N PRO A 26 -16.66 9.13 -15.82
CA PRO A 26 -15.42 8.43 -15.58
C PRO A 26 -14.79 9.04 -14.33
N PRO A 27 -14.25 8.21 -13.40
CA PRO A 27 -13.64 8.74 -12.18
C PRO A 27 -12.69 9.85 -12.61
N LEU A 28 -12.96 11.06 -12.13
CA LEU A 28 -12.21 12.24 -12.53
C LEU A 28 -10.73 11.90 -12.38
N PRO A 29 -9.90 12.03 -13.43
CA PRO A 29 -8.48 11.76 -13.30
C PRO A 29 -7.99 12.62 -12.14
N LEU A 30 -7.37 11.97 -11.14
CA LEU A 30 -6.85 12.69 -9.99
C LEU A 30 -5.96 13.80 -10.52
N LEU A 31 -6.35 15.04 -10.23
CA LEU A 31 -5.56 16.18 -10.65
C LEU A 31 -4.21 16.07 -9.95
N ARG A 32 -3.13 16.41 -10.67
CA ARG A 32 -1.75 16.36 -10.16
C ARG A 32 -1.63 16.95 -8.74
N GLU A 33 -2.28 18.09 -8.50
CA GLU A 33 -2.30 18.76 -7.21
C GLU A 33 -2.97 17.95 -6.10
N GLN A 34 -4.01 17.17 -6.41
CA GLN A 34 -4.65 16.28 -5.43
C GLN A 34 -3.72 15.15 -5.00
N LEU A 35 -2.95 14.59 -5.94
CA LEU A 35 -1.95 13.57 -5.63
C LEU A 35 -0.80 14.12 -4.79
N LEU A 36 -0.30 15.30 -5.14
CA LEU A 36 0.74 15.98 -4.37
C LEU A 36 0.27 16.33 -2.96
N GLU A 37 -0.94 16.86 -2.82
CA GLU A 37 -1.54 17.18 -1.53
C GLU A 37 -1.77 15.91 -0.68
N TRP A 38 -2.22 14.82 -1.31
CA TRP A 38 -2.36 13.53 -0.65
C TRP A 38 -1.00 13.00 -0.15
N GLN A 39 0.04 13.05 -0.99
CA GLN A 39 1.41 12.66 -0.61
C GLN A 39 1.94 13.54 0.53
N ARG A 40 1.73 14.86 0.45
CA ARG A 40 2.16 15.83 1.48
C ARG A 40 1.51 15.52 2.82
N ARG A 41 0.19 15.36 2.87
CA ARG A 41 -0.55 15.03 4.10
C ARG A 41 -0.07 13.72 4.74
N LEU A 42 0.18 12.70 3.92
CA LEU A 42 0.72 11.44 4.40
C LEU A 42 2.15 11.60 4.93
N GLY A 43 2.99 12.32 4.18
CA GLY A 43 4.37 12.63 4.55
C GLY A 43 4.48 13.44 5.85
N GLU A 44 3.60 14.41 6.07
CA GLU A 44 3.55 15.20 7.31
C GLU A 44 3.20 14.37 8.53
N PHE A 45 2.35 13.37 8.36
CA PHE A 45 2.01 12.44 9.44
C PHE A 45 3.14 11.43 9.70
N GLN A 46 3.71 10.83 8.65
CA GLN A 46 4.70 9.76 8.79
C GLN A 46 6.13 10.27 9.01
N GLY A 47 6.46 11.49 8.56
CA GLY A 47 7.80 12.08 8.66
C GLY A 47 8.38 12.06 10.08
N PRO A 48 7.67 12.60 11.09
CA PRO A 48 8.14 12.56 12.48
C PRO A 48 8.31 11.13 13.03
N LEU A 49 7.59 10.14 12.46
CA LEU A 49 7.70 8.75 12.88
C LEU A 49 9.00 8.13 12.38
N PHE A 50 9.42 8.45 11.15
CA PHE A 50 10.71 8.04 10.61
C PHE A 50 11.88 8.67 11.39
N GLU A 51 11.79 9.96 11.71
CA GLU A 51 12.81 10.66 12.51
C GLU A 51 12.94 10.10 13.94
N GLY A 52 11.80 9.86 14.59
CA GLY A 52 11.75 9.26 15.93
C GLY A 52 12.30 7.84 15.96
N SER A 53 12.04 7.04 14.92
CA SER A 53 12.52 5.66 14.85
C SER A 53 14.04 5.57 14.62
N ALA A 54 14.60 6.45 13.79
CA ALA A 54 16.04 6.56 13.57
C ALA A 54 16.79 7.02 14.83
N SER A 55 16.14 7.85 15.66
CA SER A 55 16.71 8.33 16.93
C SER A 55 16.76 7.24 18.00
N GLY A 56 15.75 6.36 18.04
CA GLY A 56 15.72 5.20 18.94
C GLY A 56 16.83 4.18 18.67
N HIS A 57 17.25 4.02 17.40
CA HIS A 57 18.35 3.13 17.03
C HIS A 57 19.73 3.69 17.43
N ARG A 58 19.88 5.01 17.57
CA ARG A 58 21.16 5.65 17.96
C ARG A 58 21.43 5.59 19.46
N GLN A 59 20.45 5.23 20.29
CA GLN A 59 20.56 5.18 21.75
C GLN A 59 20.69 3.76 22.31
N GLY A 60 21.18 2.80 21.51
CA GLY A 60 21.30 1.39 21.89
C GLY A 60 22.70 0.76 21.82
N VAL A 61 23.75 1.52 21.47
CA VAL A 61 25.14 0.99 21.41
C VAL A 61 26.02 1.65 22.45
N LEU A 62 25.66 1.54 23.73
CA LEU A 62 26.59 1.78 24.84
C LEU A 62 26.27 0.80 25.99
N LEU A 63 27.03 -0.30 26.03
CA LEU A 63 27.32 -1.14 27.20
C LEU A 63 26.14 -1.46 28.16
N ALA A 64 25.43 -2.55 27.88
CA ALA A 64 24.83 -3.36 28.95
C ALA A 64 25.82 -4.47 29.32
N GLY A 65 26.79 -4.10 30.15
CA GLY A 65 27.62 -5.04 30.90
C GLY A 65 26.76 -5.87 31.86
N GLU A 66 27.26 -7.06 32.14
CA GLU A 66 26.68 -8.11 32.96
C GLU A 66 26.09 -7.60 34.29
N ALA A 67 24.79 -7.83 34.48
CA ALA A 67 24.20 -8.01 35.81
C ALA A 67 22.80 -8.67 35.70
N GLY A 68 22.65 -9.84 36.30
CA GLY A 68 21.36 -10.31 36.82
C GLY A 68 20.64 -11.34 35.95
N GLY A 69 20.80 -12.61 36.32
CA GLY A 69 20.02 -13.72 35.79
C GLY A 69 18.51 -13.59 36.03
N GLY A 70 17.74 -14.14 35.10
CA GLY A 70 16.29 -14.20 35.17
C GLY A 70 15.71 -14.45 33.79
N SER A 71 15.66 -15.72 33.39
CA SER A 71 14.86 -16.16 32.25
C SER A 71 13.39 -15.83 32.54
N ASP A 72 12.85 -14.79 31.90
CA ASP A 72 11.42 -14.67 31.69
C ASP A 72 11.14 -14.40 30.21
N ASN A 73 10.33 -15.28 29.64
CA ASN A 73 9.93 -15.35 28.25
C ASN A 73 8.81 -14.31 28.03
N GLY A 74 9.12 -13.05 28.32
CA GLY A 74 8.18 -11.95 28.27
C GLY A 74 7.76 -11.71 26.82
N SER A 75 6.49 -12.00 26.49
CA SER A 75 5.92 -11.61 25.22
C SER A 75 5.97 -10.09 25.11
N GLU A 76 6.96 -9.55 24.39
CA GLU A 76 7.10 -8.12 24.15
C GLU A 76 5.77 -7.54 23.64
N ASP A 77 5.27 -6.46 24.26
CA ASP A 77 4.01 -5.83 23.86
C ASP A 77 4.14 -5.38 22.39
N PRO A 78 3.24 -5.84 21.49
CA PRO A 78 3.22 -5.43 20.10
C PRO A 78 3.23 -3.91 19.89
N ARG A 79 2.66 -3.13 20.81
CA ARG A 79 2.63 -1.66 20.72
C ARG A 79 3.99 -1.04 20.95
N GLU A 80 4.73 -1.51 21.95
CA GLU A 80 6.07 -1.02 22.23
C GLU A 80 7.05 -1.41 21.12
N ARG A 81 6.94 -2.66 20.63
CA ARG A 81 7.72 -3.11 19.48
C ARG A 81 7.43 -2.26 18.24
N ALA A 82 6.15 -1.95 17.97
CA ALA A 82 5.76 -1.06 16.88
C ALA A 82 6.24 0.39 17.07
N ALA A 83 6.46 0.85 18.31
CA ALA A 83 6.98 2.19 18.59
C ALA A 83 8.48 2.33 18.26
N ARG A 84 9.24 1.24 18.41
CA ARG A 84 10.68 1.15 18.10
C ARG A 84 10.98 0.66 16.67
N PHE A 85 9.94 0.20 15.96
CA PHE A 85 10.08 -0.38 14.63
C PHE A 85 10.50 0.66 13.59
N ASP A 86 11.68 0.47 12.99
CA ASP A 86 12.20 1.32 11.92
C ASP A 86 12.02 0.66 10.55
N PRO A 87 11.08 1.11 9.70
CA PRO A 87 10.94 0.57 8.36
C PRO A 87 12.18 0.78 7.48
N LEU A 88 13.04 1.75 7.79
CA LEU A 88 14.23 2.07 6.99
C LEU A 88 15.46 1.25 7.35
N ALA A 89 15.44 0.53 8.46
CA ALA A 89 16.49 -0.41 8.83
C ALA A 89 16.56 -1.63 7.90
N PHE A 90 15.49 -1.91 7.14
CA PHE A 90 15.40 -3.09 6.26
C PHE A 90 15.80 -2.77 4.82
N GLU A 91 16.41 -3.75 4.16
CA GLU A 91 16.84 -3.65 2.76
C GLU A 91 15.65 -3.46 1.81
N ALA A 92 15.77 -2.46 0.93
CA ALA A 92 14.78 -2.19 -0.11
C ALA A 92 14.98 -3.15 -1.29
N GLN A 93 13.93 -3.88 -1.61
CA GLN A 93 13.88 -4.83 -2.73
C GLN A 93 12.89 -4.35 -3.80
N ASN A 94 13.08 -4.86 -5.02
CA ASN A 94 12.17 -4.60 -6.14
C ASN A 94 10.80 -5.25 -5.89
N LEU A 95 9.70 -4.59 -6.27
CA LEU A 95 8.34 -5.14 -6.15
C LEU A 95 8.12 -6.45 -6.94
N GLN A 96 8.98 -6.75 -7.91
CA GLN A 96 8.98 -7.99 -8.71
C GLN A 96 9.83 -9.11 -8.10
N PHE A 97 10.28 -9.01 -6.84
CA PHE A 97 11.10 -10.03 -6.16
C PHE A 97 10.53 -11.46 -6.26
N TRP A 98 9.21 -11.62 -6.37
CA TRP A 98 8.55 -12.91 -6.49
C TRP A 98 8.83 -13.64 -7.82
N ARG A 99 9.38 -12.93 -8.81
CA ARG A 99 9.84 -13.47 -10.11
C ARG A 99 11.24 -14.07 -10.02
N TRP A 100 11.97 -13.85 -8.93
CA TRP A 100 13.33 -14.36 -8.78
C TRP A 100 13.31 -15.87 -8.50
N PRO A 101 14.33 -16.60 -8.98
CA PRO A 101 14.39 -18.05 -8.86
C PRO A 101 14.44 -18.52 -7.40
N GLU A 102 15.12 -17.76 -6.54
CA GLU A 102 15.15 -17.98 -5.10
C GLU A 102 14.31 -16.94 -4.38
N PRO A 103 13.42 -17.35 -3.46
CA PRO A 103 12.66 -16.40 -2.68
C PRO A 103 13.60 -15.68 -1.70
N PRO A 104 13.51 -14.35 -1.59
CA PRO A 104 14.38 -13.60 -0.69
C PRO A 104 14.13 -13.92 0.79
N GLN A 105 13.01 -14.57 1.12
CA GLN A 105 12.62 -14.91 2.49
C GLN A 105 11.97 -16.29 2.61
N LEU A 106 12.49 -17.07 3.56
CA LEU A 106 12.00 -18.40 3.92
C LEU A 106 11.46 -18.36 5.35
N GLY A 107 10.16 -18.07 5.49
CA GLY A 107 9.47 -18.15 6.79
C GLY A 107 8.51 -16.99 7.08
N PRO A 108 8.10 -16.86 8.35
CA PRO A 108 7.27 -15.75 8.82
C PRO A 108 7.98 -14.41 8.62
N ALA A 109 7.26 -13.44 8.08
CA ALA A 109 7.76 -12.09 7.89
C ALA A 109 6.65 -11.06 8.00
N LEU A 110 7.04 -9.83 8.30
CA LEU A 110 6.29 -8.64 7.94
C LEU A 110 6.87 -8.08 6.65
N TYR A 111 6.01 -7.61 5.76
CA TYR A 111 6.42 -6.91 4.56
C TYR A 111 5.86 -5.49 4.54
N LEU A 112 6.71 -4.56 4.10
CA LEU A 112 6.42 -3.13 4.07
C LEU A 112 6.58 -2.64 2.65
N VAL A 113 5.52 -2.04 2.11
CA VAL A 113 5.58 -1.41 0.80
C VAL A 113 5.72 0.08 0.98
N MET A 114 6.71 0.67 0.34
CA MET A 114 7.05 2.07 0.49
C MET A 114 7.27 2.73 -0.85
N ASP A 115 7.07 4.04 -0.89
CA ASP A 115 7.44 4.89 -2.01
C ASP A 115 8.38 6.00 -1.56
N ARG A 116 9.17 6.54 -2.48
CA ARG A 116 10.06 7.69 -2.26
C ARG A 116 9.76 8.77 -3.29
N PRO A 117 8.69 9.56 -3.09
CA PRO A 117 8.40 10.68 -3.97
C PRO A 117 9.56 11.68 -3.94
N PRO A 118 10.03 12.18 -5.10
CA PRO A 118 11.17 13.10 -5.16
C PRO A 118 10.89 14.46 -4.51
N LEU A 119 9.62 14.81 -4.31
CA LEU A 119 9.18 16.08 -3.72
C LEU A 119 9.07 16.04 -2.19
N LEU A 120 9.27 14.87 -1.57
CA LEU A 120 9.23 14.70 -0.12
C LEU A 120 10.61 14.36 0.43
N VAL A 121 10.92 14.91 1.61
CA VAL A 121 12.17 14.59 2.34
C VAL A 121 12.10 13.16 2.91
N SER A 122 10.94 12.79 3.43
CA SER A 122 10.70 11.47 4.02
C SER A 122 10.01 10.52 3.03
N PRO A 123 10.30 9.22 3.11
CA PRO A 123 9.58 8.20 2.35
C PRO A 123 8.13 8.06 2.84
N LEU A 124 7.29 7.40 2.04
CA LEU A 124 5.92 7.04 2.39
C LEU A 124 5.83 5.55 2.66
N LEU A 125 5.28 5.14 3.80
CA LEU A 125 4.88 3.76 4.08
C LEU A 125 3.45 3.57 3.60
N LEU A 126 3.31 2.85 2.47
CA LEU A 126 2.05 2.66 1.76
C LEU A 126 1.22 1.49 2.29
N TYR A 127 1.90 0.40 2.66
CA TYR A 127 1.24 -0.82 3.14
C TYR A 127 2.12 -1.60 4.12
N VAL A 128 1.49 -2.23 5.11
CA VAL A 128 2.09 -3.21 6.03
C VAL A 128 1.27 -4.50 5.99
N GLY A 129 1.92 -5.65 5.87
CA GLY A 129 1.24 -6.93 5.97
C GLY A 129 2.08 -8.02 6.61
N GLU A 130 1.42 -9.05 7.15
CA GLU A 130 2.05 -10.29 7.61
C GLU A 130 1.98 -11.41 6.57
N THR A 131 2.98 -12.29 6.60
CA THR A 131 2.94 -13.54 5.86
C THR A 131 3.67 -14.63 6.63
N GLY A 132 3.13 -15.86 6.59
CA GLY A 132 3.86 -17.05 7.03
C GLY A 132 4.82 -17.60 5.96
N GLN A 133 4.59 -17.27 4.69
CA GLN A 133 5.36 -17.73 3.53
C GLN A 133 5.28 -16.69 2.40
N ALA A 134 6.20 -15.71 2.41
CA ALA A 134 6.21 -14.61 1.44
C ALA A 134 6.20 -15.08 -0.04
N HIS A 135 6.96 -16.14 -0.34
CA HIS A 135 7.11 -16.68 -1.69
C HIS A 135 5.82 -17.25 -2.31
N ARG A 136 4.95 -17.87 -1.51
CA ARG A 136 3.66 -18.41 -2.00
C ARG A 136 2.62 -17.31 -2.14
N ARG A 137 2.59 -16.39 -1.18
CA ARG A 137 1.57 -15.34 -1.10
C ARG A 137 1.65 -14.35 -2.28
N TRP A 138 2.86 -14.00 -2.71
CA TRP A 138 3.07 -13.02 -3.79
C TRP A 138 3.00 -13.62 -5.21
N LYS A 139 2.87 -14.95 -5.38
CA LYS A 139 2.65 -15.55 -6.71
C LYS A 139 1.18 -15.52 -7.14
N GLY A 140 0.23 -15.42 -6.20
CA GLY A 140 -1.20 -15.33 -6.48
C GLY A 140 -1.74 -13.89 -6.58
N GLU A 141 -3.07 -13.79 -6.59
CA GLU A 141 -3.82 -12.53 -6.45
C GLU A 141 -3.61 -11.95 -5.06
N HIS A 142 -3.37 -10.64 -5.01
CA HIS A 142 -3.03 -9.96 -3.77
C HIS A 142 -3.46 -8.49 -3.85
N ASP A 143 -4.40 -8.07 -3.00
CA ASP A 143 -4.98 -6.71 -3.00
C ASP A 143 -3.92 -5.60 -3.06
N CYS A 144 -2.78 -5.77 -2.36
CA CYS A 144 -1.69 -4.79 -2.38
C CYS A 144 -1.12 -4.56 -3.80
N LYS A 145 -1.08 -5.60 -4.67
CA LYS A 145 -0.65 -5.42 -6.07
C LYS A 145 -1.62 -4.54 -6.86
N GLY A 146 -2.93 -4.71 -6.63
CA GLY A 146 -3.96 -3.87 -7.24
C GLY A 146 -3.78 -2.41 -6.85
N TYR A 147 -3.67 -2.12 -5.54
CA TYR A 147 -3.43 -0.75 -5.07
C TYR A 147 -2.13 -0.15 -5.62
N LEU A 148 -1.04 -0.93 -5.71
CA LEU A 148 0.22 -0.45 -6.26
C LEU A 148 0.14 -0.17 -7.77
N ALA A 149 -0.61 -0.99 -8.52
CA ALA A 149 -0.83 -0.77 -9.93
C ALA A 149 -1.64 0.52 -10.16
N SER A 150 -2.75 0.70 -9.45
CA SER A 150 -3.58 1.91 -9.55
C SER A 150 -2.84 3.16 -9.08
N TYR A 151 -1.98 3.05 -8.05
CA TYR A 151 -1.11 4.14 -7.61
C TYR A 151 -0.09 4.51 -8.69
N ALA A 152 0.63 3.54 -9.23
CA ALA A 152 1.63 3.77 -10.27
C ALA A 152 1.01 4.34 -11.55
N GLU A 153 -0.18 3.85 -11.93
CA GLU A 153 -0.94 4.36 -13.06
C GLU A 153 -1.34 5.83 -12.84
N ALA A 154 -1.94 6.16 -11.70
CA ALA A 154 -2.34 7.53 -11.39
C ALA A 154 -1.14 8.49 -11.38
N MET A 155 0.00 8.07 -10.82
CA MET A 155 1.25 8.83 -10.84
C MET A 155 1.74 9.06 -12.27
N GLY A 156 1.71 8.02 -13.12
CA GLY A 156 2.10 8.09 -14.52
C GLY A 156 1.23 9.05 -15.35
N HIS A 157 -0.09 9.04 -15.15
CA HIS A 157 -1.03 9.94 -15.84
C HIS A 157 -0.76 11.42 -15.59
N VAL A 158 -0.20 11.77 -14.43
CA VAL A 158 0.14 13.17 -14.07
C VAL A 158 1.63 13.49 -14.19
N GLY A 159 2.43 12.57 -14.76
CA GLY A 159 3.87 12.74 -14.96
C GLY A 159 4.69 12.76 -13.66
N LEU A 160 4.20 12.12 -12.59
CA LEU A 160 4.93 11.95 -11.34
C LEU A 160 5.63 10.59 -11.30
N GLU A 161 6.79 10.53 -10.65
CA GLU A 161 7.57 9.31 -10.51
C GLU A 161 7.12 8.49 -9.28
N CYS A 162 6.87 7.17 -9.45
CA CYS A 162 6.74 6.21 -8.34
C CYS A 162 8.04 5.41 -8.22
N ARG A 163 8.68 5.50 -7.05
CA ARG A 163 9.90 4.77 -6.68
C ARG A 163 9.56 3.72 -5.64
N CYS A 164 8.59 2.90 -6.00
CA CYS A 164 7.98 1.96 -5.09
C CYS A 164 8.90 0.76 -4.82
N SER A 165 9.02 0.37 -3.55
CA SER A 165 9.93 -0.68 -3.05
C SER A 165 9.22 -1.53 -1.99
N ILE A 166 9.72 -2.73 -1.76
CA ILE A 166 9.26 -3.60 -0.68
C ILE A 166 10.41 -3.96 0.24
N ARG A 167 10.13 -4.08 1.53
CA ARG A 167 11.08 -4.49 2.56
C ARG A 167 10.51 -5.65 3.36
N PHE A 168 11.37 -6.49 3.90
CA PHE A 168 10.99 -7.63 4.73
C PHE A 168 11.67 -7.58 6.09
N CYS A 169 10.87 -7.77 7.14
CA CYS A 169 11.33 -8.00 8.51
C CYS A 169 11.03 -9.46 8.87
N CYS A 170 12.08 -10.27 9.05
CA CYS A 170 11.96 -11.69 9.38
C CYS A 170 12.21 -12.00 10.85
N ASP A 171 12.75 -11.05 11.61
CA ASP A 171 12.67 -11.09 13.07
C ASP A 171 11.25 -10.69 13.49
N VAL A 172 10.34 -11.65 13.46
CA VAL A 172 8.93 -11.50 13.83
C VAL A 172 8.43 -12.76 14.55
N PRO A 173 7.34 -12.67 15.33
CA PRO A 173 6.79 -13.85 15.98
C PRO A 173 6.43 -14.96 14.99
N ALA A 174 6.86 -16.19 15.29
CA ALA A 174 6.51 -17.37 14.49
C ALA A 174 4.99 -17.63 14.52
N GLY A 175 4.37 -17.44 15.70
CA GLY A 175 2.93 -17.60 15.90
C GLY A 175 2.12 -16.54 15.15
N VAL A 176 1.17 -17.00 14.32
CA VAL A 176 0.31 -16.12 13.48
C VAL A 176 -0.40 -15.06 14.31
N ARG A 177 -0.94 -15.42 15.49
CA ARG A 177 -1.66 -14.48 16.36
C ARG A 177 -0.77 -13.33 16.84
N ALA A 178 0.43 -13.63 17.33
CA ALA A 178 1.38 -12.63 17.81
C ALA A 178 1.88 -11.75 16.66
N ARG A 179 2.16 -12.33 15.50
CA ARG A 179 2.58 -11.59 14.31
C ARG A 179 1.49 -10.65 13.78
N ARG A 180 0.22 -11.10 13.74
CA ARG A 180 -0.93 -10.25 13.41
C ARG A 180 -1.13 -9.13 14.43
N ALA A 181 -0.87 -9.39 15.72
CA ALA A 181 -0.95 -8.34 16.72
C ALA A 181 0.10 -7.24 16.47
N LEU A 182 1.32 -7.62 16.06
CA LEU A 182 2.38 -6.70 15.65
C LEU A 182 2.03 -5.94 14.36
N GLU A 183 1.55 -6.63 13.33
CA GLU A 183 1.03 -6.01 12.10
C GLU A 183 -0.04 -4.94 12.43
N GLN A 184 -1.02 -5.28 13.26
CA GLN A 184 -2.08 -4.36 13.66
C GLN A 184 -1.56 -3.19 14.49
N ALA A 185 -0.52 -3.40 15.33
CA ALA A 185 0.13 -2.32 16.04
C ALA A 185 0.87 -1.36 15.09
N LEU A 186 1.54 -1.89 14.06
CA LEU A 186 2.19 -1.10 13.02
C LEU A 186 1.17 -0.33 12.16
N ILE A 187 0.07 -0.95 11.75
CA ILE A 187 -1.01 -0.29 11.01
C ILE A 187 -1.57 0.89 11.82
N ARG A 188 -1.83 0.70 13.12
CA ARG A 188 -2.30 1.80 13.99
C ARG A 188 -1.27 2.92 14.14
N ARG A 189 0.02 2.57 14.25
CA ARG A 189 1.13 3.52 14.45
C ARG A 189 1.38 4.35 13.20
N TRP A 190 1.56 3.69 12.06
CA TRP A 190 2.04 4.28 10.81
C TRP A 190 0.93 4.71 9.85
N GLN A 191 -0.27 4.18 10.06
CA GLN A 191 -1.47 4.44 9.29
C GLN A 191 -1.27 4.35 7.77
N PRO A 192 -0.79 3.22 7.22
CA PRO A 192 -0.51 3.14 5.80
C PRO A 192 -1.79 3.26 4.96
N PRO A 193 -1.81 4.04 3.87
CA PRO A 193 -3.02 4.34 3.12
C PRO A 193 -3.65 3.18 2.37
N PHE A 194 -2.93 2.08 2.12
CA PHE A 194 -3.45 0.93 1.37
C PHE A 194 -3.99 -0.18 2.29
N ASN A 195 -3.71 -0.12 3.60
CA ASN A 195 -4.33 -0.99 4.58
C ASN A 195 -5.82 -0.67 4.73
N LYS A 196 -6.69 -1.70 4.80
CA LYS A 196 -8.16 -1.55 4.82
C LYS A 196 -8.61 -0.68 5.99
N GLU A 197 -7.94 -0.82 7.12
CA GLU A 197 -8.20 -0.17 8.40
C GLU A 197 -7.98 1.35 8.35
N THR A 198 -7.07 1.82 7.52
CA THR A 198 -6.59 3.21 7.51
C THR A 198 -6.86 3.93 6.19
N ARG A 199 -7.34 3.21 5.17
CA ARG A 199 -7.66 3.76 3.83
C ARG A 199 -8.62 4.94 3.88
N GLN A 200 -9.71 4.83 4.63
CA GLN A 200 -10.75 5.86 4.68
C GLN A 200 -10.22 7.19 5.24
N ARG A 201 -9.30 7.13 6.22
CA ARG A 201 -8.67 8.33 6.82
C ARG A 201 -7.96 9.20 5.78
N TRP A 202 -7.33 8.57 4.81
CA TRP A 202 -6.54 9.26 3.79
C TRP A 202 -7.36 9.64 2.56
N SER A 203 -8.64 9.24 2.51
CA SER A 203 -9.45 9.35 1.30
C SER A 203 -8.70 8.80 0.08
N THR A 204 -7.97 7.69 0.27
CA THR A 204 -7.10 7.11 -0.76
C THR A 204 -7.90 6.84 -2.02
N PRO A 205 -7.58 7.48 -3.16
CA PRO A 205 -8.42 7.41 -4.36
C PRO A 205 -8.16 6.17 -5.21
N PHE A 206 -7.19 5.33 -4.82
CA PHE A 206 -6.83 4.11 -5.53
C PHE A 206 -7.68 2.94 -5.02
N THR A 207 -8.33 2.23 -5.94
CA THR A 207 -9.04 0.98 -5.67
C THR A 207 -8.14 -0.20 -6.03
N SER A 208 -8.31 -1.33 -5.33
CA SER A 208 -7.69 -2.60 -5.75
C SER A 208 -8.41 -3.23 -6.94
N ASP A 209 -9.60 -2.71 -7.24
CA ASP A 209 -10.48 -3.19 -8.28
C ASP A 209 -10.02 -2.55 -9.59
N GLY A 210 -9.31 -3.33 -10.40
CA GLY A 210 -9.46 -3.19 -11.84
C GLY A 210 -10.90 -3.61 -12.16
N GLY A 211 -11.63 -2.77 -12.88
CA GLY A 211 -13.01 -3.06 -13.27
C GLY A 211 -13.17 -4.39 -14.00
#